data_AF-A0A8B6GY86-F1
#
_entry.id   AF-A0A8B6GY86-F1
#
_cell.length_a   1.000
_cell.length_b   1.000
_cell.length_c   1.000
_cell.angle_alpha   90.00
_cell.angle_beta   90.00
_cell.angle_gamma   90.00
#
_symmetry.space_group_name_H-M   'P 1'
#
loop_
_entity.id
_entity.type
_entity.pdbx_description
1 polymer ?
#
loop_
_entity_poly.entity_id
_entity_poly.type
_entity_poly.pdbx_seq_one_letter_code
_entity_poly.pdbx_strand_id
1 'polypeptide(L)'
;MEGRLIAVGDFFQLPPVKCRKTDKLYVDDPSNPLNYLWNDFFTIVELDEVMRQREDGLFAQLLNRLRIKDKYSPLESSDLKMLKQCIGSGTDEALHIYATNNEINIHNNDMVIKLSSEPKLIEAQDFEKNKATGKLRKKTAHFFTN
;
A
#
# COMPACT_ATOMS: atom_id res chain seq x y z
N MET A 1 -0.46 0.38 35.94
CA MET A 1 0.24 1.38 35.12
C MET A 1 -0.59 1.53 33.85
N GLU A 2 -1.25 2.66 33.67
CA GLU A 2 -2.06 2.91 32.46
C GLU A 2 -1.13 3.33 31.32
N GLY A 3 -1.20 2.61 30.21
CA GLY A 3 -0.45 2.96 29.00
C GLY A 3 -1.14 4.09 28.26
N ARG A 4 -0.37 5.06 27.75
CA ARG A 4 -0.86 6.07 26.81
C ARG A 4 -0.54 5.60 25.39
N LEU A 5 -1.54 5.67 24.51
CA LEU A 5 -1.43 5.24 23.11
C LEU A 5 -1.73 6.42 22.19
N ILE A 6 -0.89 6.57 21.15
CA ILE A 6 -1.14 7.50 20.04
C ILE A 6 -1.19 6.66 18.77
N ALA A 7 -2.32 6.76 18.05
CA ALA A 7 -2.50 6.12 16.75
C ALA A 7 -2.53 7.20 15.66
N VAL A 8 -1.83 6.95 14.55
CA VAL A 8 -1.75 7.86 13.40
C VAL A 8 -1.91 7.04 12.13
N GLY A 9 -2.75 7.50 11.22
CA GLY A 9 -3.00 6.81 9.95
C GLY A 9 -4.13 7.45 9.15
N ASP A 10 -4.49 6.81 8.05
CA ASP A 10 -5.58 7.22 7.17
C ASP A 10 -6.38 5.99 6.75
N PHE A 11 -7.63 5.91 7.21
CA PHE A 11 -8.51 4.75 6.95
C PHE A 11 -8.99 4.65 5.51
N PHE A 12 -8.75 5.67 4.67
CA PHE A 12 -9.08 5.65 3.25
C PHE A 12 -7.96 5.03 2.40
N GLN A 13 -6.85 4.60 3.02
CA GLN A 13 -5.77 3.87 2.33
C GLN A 13 -6.07 2.36 2.24
N LEU A 14 -5.07 1.60 1.78
CA LEU A 14 -5.20 0.14 1.64
C LEU A 14 -5.54 -0.50 2.99
N PRO A 15 -6.54 -1.41 3.04
CA PRO A 15 -6.85 -2.13 4.25
C PRO A 15 -5.72 -3.10 4.62
N PRO A 16 -5.69 -3.62 5.86
CA PRO A 16 -4.76 -4.68 6.23
C PRO A 16 -4.82 -5.87 5.27
N VAL A 17 -3.65 -6.45 4.99
CA VAL A 17 -3.52 -7.58 4.07
C VAL A 17 -4.37 -8.76 4.58
N LYS A 18 -5.11 -9.42 3.68
CA LYS A 18 -6.07 -10.51 3.97
C LYS A 18 -7.33 -10.13 4.76
N CYS A 19 -7.55 -8.85 5.04
CA CYS A 19 -8.83 -8.40 5.58
C CYS A 19 -9.90 -8.42 4.48
N ARG A 20 -11.17 -8.73 4.82
CA ARG A 20 -12.26 -8.59 3.83
C ARG A 20 -12.48 -7.12 3.57
N LYS A 21 -12.85 -6.76 2.33
CA LYS A 21 -13.12 -5.34 1.96
C LYS A 21 -14.26 -4.71 2.77
N THR A 22 -15.13 -5.54 3.36
CA THR A 22 -16.21 -5.13 4.26
C THR A 22 -15.72 -4.83 5.67
N ASP A 23 -14.55 -5.35 6.05
CA ASP A 23 -14.01 -5.28 7.40
C ASP A 23 -13.17 -3.99 7.51
N LYS A 24 -13.85 -2.85 7.44
CA LYS A 24 -13.21 -1.54 7.64
C LYS A 24 -12.78 -1.41 9.10
N LEU A 25 -11.56 -0.93 9.33
CA LEU A 25 -11.02 -0.66 10.67
C LEU A 25 -11.72 0.52 11.37
N TYR A 26 -12.33 1.39 10.58
CA TYR A 26 -13.13 2.52 11.02
C TYR A 26 -14.30 2.70 10.06
N VAL A 27 -15.49 2.95 10.60
CA VAL A 27 -16.67 3.29 9.81
C VAL A 27 -17.23 4.57 10.38
N ASP A 28 -17.54 5.55 9.53
CA ASP A 28 -18.19 6.78 9.99
C ASP A 28 -19.71 6.54 10.17
N ASP A 29 -20.05 5.61 11.06
CA ASP A 29 -21.41 5.22 11.41
C ASP A 29 -21.47 4.97 12.93
N PRO A 30 -22.09 5.87 13.71
CA PRO A 30 -22.18 5.73 15.17
C PRO A 30 -22.82 4.43 15.64
N SER A 31 -23.59 3.75 14.79
CA SER A 31 -24.23 2.46 15.11
C SER A 31 -23.32 1.25 14.89
N ASN A 32 -22.14 1.44 14.29
CA ASN A 32 -21.23 0.34 13.99
C ASN A 32 -20.55 -0.19 15.27
N PRO A 33 -20.67 -1.50 15.58
CA PRO A 33 -20.13 -2.10 16.79
C PRO A 33 -18.60 -2.19 16.82
N LEU A 34 -17.87 -1.74 15.79
CA LEU A 34 -16.40 -1.62 15.82
C LEU A 34 -15.92 -0.23 16.27
N ASN A 35 -16.82 0.75 16.34
CA ASN A 35 -16.44 2.14 16.64
C ASN A 35 -16.26 2.44 18.12
N TYR A 36 -16.75 1.58 19.03
CA TYR A 36 -16.54 1.77 20.47
C TYR A 36 -15.05 1.88 20.82
N LEU A 37 -14.17 1.16 20.10
CA LEU A 37 -12.73 1.22 20.34
C LEU A 37 -12.18 2.64 20.14
N TRP A 38 -12.62 3.30 19.07
CA TRP A 38 -12.13 4.64 18.73
C TRP A 38 -12.84 5.72 19.55
N ASN A 39 -14.16 5.61 19.70
CA ASN A 39 -14.96 6.62 20.37
C ASN A 39 -14.78 6.64 21.89
N ASP A 40 -14.57 5.47 22.51
CA ASP A 40 -14.53 5.37 23.99
C ASP A 40 -13.11 5.53 24.56
N PHE A 41 -12.07 5.27 23.76
CA PHE A 41 -10.67 5.23 24.24
C PHE A 41 -9.76 6.28 23.60
N PHE A 42 -10.16 6.94 22.51
CA PHE A 42 -9.34 7.92 21.83
C PHE A 42 -10.03 9.28 21.70
N THR A 43 -9.22 10.33 21.74
CA THR A 43 -9.59 11.63 21.19
C THR A 43 -9.20 11.66 19.72
N ILE A 44 -10.19 11.77 18.84
CA ILE A 44 -9.96 11.82 17.39
C ILE A 44 -9.59 13.26 16.99
N VAL A 45 -8.50 13.40 16.25
CA VAL A 45 -8.05 14.66 15.65
C VAL A 45 -7.84 14.43 14.16
N GLU A 46 -8.51 15.22 13.33
CA GLU A 46 -8.31 15.23 11.88
C GLU A 46 -7.35 16.35 11.47
N LEU A 47 -6.42 16.05 10.57
CA LEU A 47 -5.56 17.04 9.92
C LEU A 47 -6.11 17.31 8.53
N ASP A 48 -6.38 18.57 8.21
CA ASP A 48 -7.04 19.03 6.98
C ASP A 48 -6.09 19.67 5.96
N GLU A 49 -4.87 20.03 6.38
CA GLU A 49 -3.87 20.66 5.51
C GLU A 49 -3.04 19.63 4.71
N VAL A 50 -3.12 19.71 3.38
CA VAL A 50 -2.36 18.84 2.46
C VAL A 50 -0.95 19.39 2.21
N MET A 51 0.06 18.74 2.79
CA MET A 51 1.46 19.20 2.67
C MET A 51 2.20 18.66 1.44
N ARG A 52 1.88 17.45 0.97
CA ARG A 52 2.65 16.78 -0.09
C ARG A 52 2.47 17.43 -1.46
N GLN A 53 1.23 17.81 -1.80
CA GLN A 53 0.88 18.48 -3.06
C GLN A 53 0.56 19.97 -2.84
N ARG A 54 1.14 20.61 -1.82
CA ARG A 54 0.79 21.99 -1.43
C ARG A 54 0.95 23.03 -2.56
N GLU A 55 1.86 22.77 -3.50
CA GLU A 55 2.17 23.64 -4.63
C GLU A 55 1.18 23.46 -5.79
N ASP A 56 0.38 22.40 -5.77
CA ASP A 56 -0.67 22.11 -6.75
C ASP A 56 -2.00 21.84 -6.03
N GLY A 57 -2.66 22.93 -5.61
CA GLY A 57 -3.92 22.86 -4.88
C GLY A 57 -5.06 22.21 -5.68
N LEU A 58 -5.07 22.33 -7.01
CA LEU A 58 -6.09 21.69 -7.85
C LEU A 58 -5.91 20.17 -7.85
N PHE A 59 -4.67 19.70 -7.97
CA PHE A 59 -4.38 18.27 -7.90
C PHE A 59 -4.61 17.71 -6.49
N ALA A 60 -4.27 18.46 -5.43
CA ALA A 60 -4.58 18.08 -4.06
C ALA A 60 -6.10 17.89 -3.84
N GLN A 61 -6.93 18.81 -4.36
CA GLN A 61 -8.39 18.71 -4.29
C GLN A 61 -8.92 17.50 -5.07
N LEU A 62 -8.35 17.22 -6.24
CA LEU A 62 -8.68 16.01 -7.01
C LEU A 62 -8.39 14.74 -6.20
N LEU A 63 -7.22 14.64 -5.56
CA LEU A 63 -6.86 13.48 -4.74
C LEU A 63 -7.81 13.31 -3.53
N ASN A 64 -8.24 14.42 -2.91
CA ASN A 64 -9.23 14.38 -1.82
C ASN A 64 -10.60 13.91 -2.30
N ARG A 65 -11.04 14.28 -3.52
CA ARG A 65 -12.26 13.72 -4.11
C ARG A 65 -12.13 12.22 -4.37
N LEU A 66 -11.00 11.76 -4.90
CA LEU A 66 -10.73 10.34 -5.14
C LEU A 66 -10.71 9.53 -3.85
N ARG A 67 -10.18 10.08 -2.75
CA ARG A 67 -10.03 9.43 -1.44
C ARG A 67 -11.34 8.80 -0.92
N ILE A 68 -12.46 9.49 -1.12
CA ILE A 68 -13.77 9.09 -0.57
C ILE A 68 -14.72 8.52 -1.63
N LYS A 69 -14.28 8.44 -2.89
CA LYS A 69 -15.14 8.14 -4.02
C LYS A 69 -15.53 6.65 -4.04
N ASP A 70 -16.81 6.37 -4.25
CA ASP A 70 -17.26 5.00 -4.51
C ASP A 70 -16.71 4.48 -5.85
N LYS A 71 -16.41 3.19 -5.91
CA LYS A 71 -15.80 2.53 -7.08
C LYS A 71 -16.65 2.69 -8.34
N TYR A 72 -17.98 2.73 -8.21
CA TYR A 72 -18.91 2.71 -9.34
C TYR A 72 -19.37 4.09 -9.77
N SER A 73 -19.16 5.13 -8.96
CA SER A 73 -19.45 6.51 -9.37
C SER A 73 -18.57 6.92 -10.56
N PRO A 74 -19.04 7.74 -11.50
CA PRO A 74 -18.18 8.30 -12.54
C PRO A 74 -17.17 9.31 -11.94
N LEU A 75 -16.04 9.51 -12.62
CA LEU A 75 -15.15 10.64 -12.37
C LEU A 75 -15.71 11.89 -13.05
N GLU A 76 -15.47 13.05 -12.46
CA GLU A 76 -15.73 14.32 -13.14
C GLU A 76 -14.84 14.46 -14.38
N SER A 77 -15.37 15.09 -15.43
CA SER A 77 -14.65 15.27 -16.70
C SER A 77 -13.34 16.06 -16.51
N SER A 78 -13.32 17.03 -15.61
CA SER A 78 -12.14 17.80 -15.19
C SER A 78 -11.07 16.90 -14.57
N ASP A 79 -11.47 16.07 -13.60
CA ASP A 79 -10.58 15.14 -12.90
C ASP A 79 -9.98 14.11 -13.85
N LEU A 80 -10.82 13.52 -14.70
CA LEU A 80 -10.36 12.58 -15.72
C LEU A 80 -9.38 13.24 -16.68
N LYS A 81 -9.61 14.51 -17.06
CA LYS A 81 -8.70 15.25 -17.93
C LYS A 81 -7.35 15.49 -17.26
N MET A 82 -7.34 15.91 -15.99
CA MET A 82 -6.11 16.10 -15.21
C MET A 82 -5.32 14.79 -15.08
N LEU A 83 -5.99 13.68 -14.71
CA LEU A 83 -5.35 12.37 -14.60
C LEU A 83 -4.76 11.89 -15.94
N LYS A 84 -5.47 12.13 -17.05
CA LYS A 84 -4.98 11.76 -18.39
C LYS A 84 -3.75 12.54 -18.83
N GLN A 85 -3.55 13.76 -18.35
CA GLN A 85 -2.34 14.54 -18.63
C GLN A 85 -1.08 13.91 -18.02
N CYS A 86 -1.23 13.07 -17.00
CA CYS A 86 -0.12 12.34 -16.38
C CYS A 86 0.26 11.05 -17.12
N ILE A 87 -0.49 10.65 -18.16
CA ILE A 87 -0.18 9.42 -18.93
C ILE A 87 1.03 9.71 -19.82
N GLY A 88 2.13 8.97 -19.61
CA GLY A 88 3.36 9.07 -20.42
C GLY A 88 4.41 10.04 -19.89
N SER A 89 4.24 10.62 -18.70
CA SER A 89 5.23 11.52 -18.08
C SER A 89 6.36 10.81 -17.33
N GLY A 90 6.38 9.48 -17.31
CA GLY A 90 7.36 8.68 -16.58
C GLY A 90 8.59 8.36 -17.42
N THR A 91 9.78 8.44 -16.83
CA THR A 91 11.02 7.90 -17.41
C THR A 91 11.33 6.55 -16.77
N ASP A 92 12.23 5.78 -17.38
CA ASP A 92 12.67 4.48 -16.84
C ASP A 92 13.42 4.61 -15.51
N GLU A 93 13.94 5.80 -15.19
CA GLU A 93 14.63 6.11 -13.95
C GLU A 93 13.68 6.48 -12.80
N ALA A 94 12.38 6.68 -13.09
CA ALA A 94 11.39 7.00 -12.07
C ALA A 94 11.04 5.78 -11.22
N LEU A 95 10.45 6.01 -10.03
CA LEU A 95 9.86 4.92 -9.26
C LEU A 95 8.57 4.43 -9.95
N HIS A 96 8.58 3.20 -10.42
CA HIS A 96 7.41 2.55 -10.97
C HIS A 96 6.60 1.81 -9.88
N ILE A 97 5.29 2.05 -9.83
CA ILE A 97 4.37 1.44 -8.85
C ILE A 97 3.35 0.59 -9.62
N TYR A 98 3.21 -0.68 -9.23
CA TYR A 98 2.27 -1.64 -9.83
C TYR A 98 1.29 -2.20 -8.80
N ALA A 99 0.19 -2.78 -9.28
CA ALA A 99 -0.84 -3.36 -8.42
C ALA A 99 -0.42 -4.72 -7.84
N THR A 100 0.44 -5.47 -8.54
CA THR A 100 0.84 -6.82 -8.15
C THR A 100 2.35 -7.00 -8.10
N ASN A 101 2.80 -7.92 -7.23
CA ASN A 101 4.20 -8.33 -7.14
C ASN A 101 4.71 -8.93 -8.45
N ASN A 102 3.85 -9.60 -9.22
CA ASN A 102 4.24 -10.19 -10.50
C ASN A 102 4.58 -9.11 -11.54
N GLU A 103 3.75 -8.08 -11.68
CA GLU A 103 3.99 -6.98 -12.60
C GLU A 103 5.28 -6.22 -12.27
N ILE A 104 5.50 -5.87 -11.00
CA ILE A 104 6.74 -5.19 -10.59
C ILE A 104 7.96 -6.11 -10.73
N ASN A 105 7.82 -7.43 -10.50
CA ASN A 105 8.93 -8.36 -10.70
C ASN A 105 9.34 -8.46 -12.17
N ILE A 106 8.37 -8.51 -13.09
CA ILE A 106 8.66 -8.49 -14.54
C ILE A 106 9.40 -7.19 -14.90
N HIS A 107 8.85 -6.03 -14.54
CA HIS A 107 9.47 -4.74 -14.83
C HIS A 107 10.88 -4.62 -14.23
N ASN A 108 11.08 -5.02 -12.97
CA ASN A 108 12.38 -4.93 -12.32
C ASN A 108 13.42 -5.86 -12.99
N ASN A 109 13.03 -7.07 -13.40
CA ASN A 109 13.94 -7.97 -14.10
C ASN A 109 14.35 -7.40 -15.46
N ASP A 110 13.38 -6.87 -16.22
CA ASP A 110 13.65 -6.21 -17.51
C ASP A 110 14.62 -5.03 -17.33
N MET A 111 14.41 -4.20 -16.30
CA MET A 111 15.28 -3.07 -16.00
C MET A 111 16.68 -3.49 -15.55
N VAL A 112 16.82 -4.55 -14.75
CA VAL A 112 18.14 -5.09 -14.36
C VAL A 112 18.91 -5.57 -15.58
N ILE A 113 18.27 -6.31 -16.50
CA ILE A 113 18.90 -6.80 -17.73
C ILE A 113 19.29 -5.62 -18.64
N LYS A 114 18.44 -4.60 -18.72
CA LYS A 114 18.70 -3.39 -19.52
C LYS A 114 19.88 -2.58 -18.98
N LEU A 115 20.00 -2.43 -17.67
CA LEU A 115 20.98 -1.55 -17.03
C LEU A 115 22.32 -2.23 -16.71
N SER A 116 22.34 -3.56 -16.58
CA SER A 116 23.53 -4.31 -16.14
C SER A 116 23.99 -5.28 -17.22
N SER A 117 25.24 -5.13 -17.68
CA SER A 117 25.89 -6.07 -18.59
C SER A 117 26.23 -7.42 -17.92
N GLU A 118 26.42 -7.44 -16.59
CA GLU A 118 26.79 -8.63 -15.83
C GLU A 118 26.02 -8.72 -14.49
N PRO A 119 24.75 -9.18 -14.50
CA PRO A 119 23.96 -9.31 -13.28
C PRO A 119 24.54 -10.38 -12.35
N LYS A 120 24.58 -10.08 -11.04
CA LYS A 120 25.01 -11.03 -10.02
C LYS A 120 23.81 -11.68 -9.36
N LEU A 121 23.74 -13.01 -9.42
CA LEU A 121 22.71 -13.79 -8.73
C LEU A 121 23.15 -14.06 -7.29
N ILE A 122 22.26 -13.78 -6.34
CA ILE A 122 22.44 -14.12 -4.91
C ILE A 122 21.36 -15.12 -4.54
N GLU A 123 21.76 -16.37 -4.31
CA GLU A 123 20.83 -17.43 -3.95
C GLU A 123 20.47 -17.37 -2.46
N ALA A 124 19.17 -17.40 -2.17
CA ALA A 124 18.67 -17.50 -0.80
C ALA A 124 18.99 -18.89 -0.19
N GLN A 125 19.22 -18.93 1.12
CA GLN A 125 19.39 -20.18 1.85
C GLN A 125 18.22 -20.40 2.81
N ASP A 126 17.37 -21.37 2.47
CA ASP A 126 16.21 -21.67 3.29
C ASP A 126 16.54 -22.67 4.41
N PHE A 127 15.94 -22.46 5.58
CA PHE A 127 16.07 -23.33 6.74
C PHE A 127 14.69 -23.76 7.23
N GLU A 128 14.60 -24.98 7.76
CA GLU A 128 13.41 -25.49 8.44
C GLU A 128 13.74 -25.94 9.85
N LYS A 129 12.76 -25.82 10.75
CA LYS A 129 12.89 -26.31 12.12
C LYS A 129 12.71 -27.82 12.14
N ASN A 130 13.70 -28.54 12.63
CA ASN A 130 13.59 -29.96 12.90
C ASN A 130 12.58 -30.17 14.04
N LYS A 131 11.46 -30.86 13.75
CA LYS A 131 10.37 -31.08 14.72
C LYS A 131 10.80 -31.89 15.95
N ALA A 132 11.81 -32.75 15.82
CA ALA A 132 12.29 -33.60 16.91
C ALA A 132 13.31 -32.90 17.80
N THR A 133 14.19 -32.07 17.23
CA THR A 133 15.30 -31.45 17.98
C THR A 133 15.13 -29.96 18.24
N GLY A 134 14.16 -29.32 17.59
CA GLY A 134 13.95 -27.87 17.63
C GLY A 134 15.01 -27.04 16.91
N LYS A 135 16.10 -27.66 16.42
CA LYS A 135 17.21 -26.98 15.72
C LYS A 135 16.84 -26.66 14.27
N LEU A 136 17.38 -25.56 13.74
CA LEU A 136 17.27 -25.23 12.32
C LEU A 136 18.17 -26.15 11.49
N ARG A 137 17.65 -26.65 10.37
CA ARG A 137 18.38 -27.44 9.38
C ARG A 137 18.19 -26.79 8.02
N LYS A 138 19.28 -26.63 7.25
CA LYS A 138 19.22 -26.11 5.88
C LYS A 138 18.35 -27.04 5.03
N LYS A 139 17.40 -26.47 4.28
CA LYS A 139 16.61 -27.22 3.30
C LYS A 139 17.49 -27.58 2.11
N THR A 140 17.43 -28.84 1.68
CA THR A 140 18.21 -29.33 0.54
C THR A 140 17.53 -29.04 -0.81
N ALA A 141 16.22 -28.78 -0.80
CA ALA A 141 15.44 -28.40 -1.98
C ALA A 141 14.99 -26.93 -1.84
N HIS A 142 15.27 -26.14 -2.87
CA HIS A 142 14.83 -24.74 -2.95
C HIS A 142 13.37 -24.72 -3.42
N PHE A 143 12.51 -23.97 -2.73
CA PHE A 143 11.17 -23.71 -3.24
C PHE A 143 11.27 -22.60 -4.28
N PHE A 144 11.51 -22.96 -5.54
CA PHE A 144 11.21 -22.05 -6.64
C PHE A 144 9.68 -22.01 -6.77
N THR A 145 9.04 -20.98 -6.22
CA THR A 145 7.69 -20.63 -6.63
C THR A 145 7.80 -19.79 -7.90
N ASN A 146 7.40 -20.37 -9.03
CA ASN A 146 7.12 -19.63 -10.27
C ASN A 146 6.05 -18.56 -10.04
#